data_AF-A0A940HYZ6-F1
#
_entry.id   AF-A0A940HYZ6-F1
#
_cell.length_a   1.000
_cell.length_b   1.000
_cell.length_c   1.000
_cell.angle_alpha   90.00
_cell.angle_beta   90.00
_cell.angle_gamma   90.00
#
_symmetry.space_group_name_H-M   'P 1'
#
loop_
_entity.id
_entity.type
_entity.pdbx_description
1 polymer ?
#
loop_
_entity_poly.entity_id
_entity_poly.type
_entity_poly.pdbx_seq_one_letter_code
_entity_poly.pdbx_strand_id
1 'polypeptide(L)'
;MLRGILLPSVIGINKKRMAEYGKYKSIQELLEAKQGAHNYCRHQLQGVVENIQKLRRQLEKPKSKRWNIYSIGNELIHNQVLLNEIVKHLEKK
;
A
#
# COMPACT_ATOMS: atom_id res chain seq x y z
N MET A 1 3.12 60.17 -6.17
CA MET A 1 3.66 58.80 -6.26
C MET A 1 4.04 58.36 -4.85
N LEU A 2 3.57 57.19 -4.41
CA LEU A 2 4.18 56.24 -3.46
C LEU A 2 3.09 55.27 -3.03
N ARG A 3 2.97 54.13 -3.73
CA ARG A 3 2.16 53.00 -3.26
C ARG A 3 2.87 52.45 -2.02
N GLY A 4 2.33 52.75 -0.84
CA GLY A 4 2.84 52.21 0.43
C GLY A 4 2.77 50.69 0.40
N ILE A 5 3.94 50.03 0.45
CA ILE A 5 4.02 48.58 0.58
C ILE A 5 3.57 48.26 2.01
N LEU A 6 2.35 47.74 2.15
CA LEU A 6 1.82 47.29 3.44
C LEU A 6 2.60 46.03 3.86
N LEU A 7 3.59 46.19 4.75
CA LEU A 7 4.33 45.07 5.31
C LEU A 7 3.40 44.25 6.22
N PRO A 8 3.28 42.93 6.03
CA PRO A 8 2.45 42.08 6.89
C PRO A 8 2.91 42.17 8.35
N SER A 9 1.97 42.30 9.29
CA SER A 9 2.28 42.29 10.72
C SER A 9 2.90 40.94 11.13
N VAL A 10 3.79 40.97 12.13
CA VAL A 10 4.48 39.77 12.64
C VAL A 10 3.49 38.66 13.03
N ILE A 11 2.33 39.02 13.59
CA ILE A 11 1.25 38.08 13.93
C ILE A 11 0.67 37.42 12.66
N GLY A 12 0.47 38.19 11.58
CA GLY A 12 -0.01 37.67 10.30
C GLY A 12 0.99 36.71 9.63
N ILE A 13 2.29 37.02 9.72
CA ILE A 13 3.37 36.15 9.23
C ILE A 13 3.40 34.83 9.99
N ASN A 14 3.32 34.86 11.33
CA ASN A 14 3.32 33.65 12.15
C ASN A 14 2.09 32.77 11.90
N LYS A 15 0.89 33.35 11.77
CA LYS A 15 -0.33 32.60 11.44
C LYS A 15 -0.23 31.88 10.10
N LYS A 16 0.33 32.54 9.08
CA LYS A 16 0.55 31.94 7.75
C LYS A 16 1.54 30.78 7.81
N ARG A 17 2.66 30.94 8.52
CA ARG A 17 3.67 29.87 8.72
C ARG A 17 3.11 28.65 9.43
N MET A 18 2.29 28.83 10.47
CA MET A 18 1.65 27.71 11.17
C MET A 18 0.66 26.96 10.27
N ALA A 19 -0.09 27.67 9.43
CA ALA A 19 -1.00 27.06 8.46
C ALA A 19 -0.24 26.28 7.36
N GLU A 20 0.86 26.83 6.85
CA GLU A 20 1.74 26.13 5.92
C GLU A 20 2.36 24.89 6.55
N TYR A 21 2.88 24.99 7.78
CA TYR A 21 3.41 23.84 8.52
C TYR A 21 2.36 22.73 8.73
N GLY A 22 1.12 23.07 9.08
CA GLY A 22 0.02 22.11 9.17
C GLY A 22 -0.29 21.42 7.84
N LYS A 23 -0.21 22.15 6.72
CA LYS A 23 -0.33 21.57 5.38
C LYS A 23 0.84 20.62 5.05
N TYR A 24 2.07 21.01 5.35
CA TYR A 24 3.22 20.12 5.16
C TYR A 24 3.09 18.83 5.97
N LYS A 25 2.71 18.94 7.24
CA LYS A 25 2.49 17.78 8.11
C LYS A 25 1.41 16.85 7.56
N SER A 26 0.26 17.38 7.14
CA SER A 26 -0.81 16.56 6.55
C SER A 26 -0.45 15.94 5.21
N ILE A 27 0.34 16.62 4.36
CA ILE A 27 0.87 16.04 3.13
C ILE A 27 1.83 14.89 3.45
N GLN A 28 2.70 15.05 4.45
CA GLN A 28 3.62 14.01 4.87
C GLN A 28 2.88 12.78 5.40
N GLU A 29 1.88 12.97 6.27
CA GLU A 29 1.03 11.90 6.78
C GLU A 29 0.32 11.15 5.65
N LEU A 30 -0.17 11.87 4.63
CA LEU A 30 -0.79 11.27 3.45
C LEU A 30 0.21 10.45 2.62
N LEU A 31 1.43 10.94 2.44
CA LEU A 31 2.50 10.23 1.72
C LEU A 31 2.91 8.96 2.46
N GLU A 32 3.04 9.02 3.77
CA GLU A 32 3.37 7.87 4.61
C GLU A 32 2.27 6.81 4.58
N ALA A 33 1.00 7.21 4.68
CA ALA A 33 -0.13 6.30 4.55
C ALA A 33 -0.16 5.63 3.17
N LYS A 34 0.06 6.40 2.09
CA LYS A 34 0.13 5.88 0.72
C LYS A 34 1.27 4.88 0.55
N GLN A 35 2.45 5.19 1.10
CA GLN A 35 3.61 4.30 1.04
C GLN A 35 3.36 3.02 1.84
N GLY A 36 2.74 3.13 3.02
CA GLY A 36 2.34 1.99 3.85
C GLY A 36 1.38 1.06 3.11
N ALA A 37 0.34 1.61 2.49
CA ALA A 37 -0.62 0.88 1.68
C ALA A 37 0.06 0.15 0.50
N HIS A 38 0.94 0.85 -0.23
CA HIS A 38 1.67 0.27 -1.34
C HIS A 38 2.59 -0.87 -0.90
N ASN A 39 3.33 -0.70 0.21
CA ASN A 39 4.20 -1.72 0.76
C ASN A 39 3.42 -2.96 1.21
N TYR A 40 2.26 -2.76 1.85
CA TYR A 40 1.37 -3.86 2.24
C TYR A 40 0.90 -4.65 1.02
N CYS A 41 0.31 -3.99 0.02
CA CYS A 41 -0.15 -4.66 -1.20
C CYS A 41 0.99 -5.39 -1.93
N ARG A 42 2.17 -4.78 -2.01
CA ARG A 42 3.36 -5.40 -2.62
C ARG A 42 3.76 -6.69 -1.91
N HIS A 43 3.80 -6.68 -0.58
CA HIS A 43 4.15 -7.85 0.22
C HIS A 43 3.17 -9.01 -0.02
N GLN A 44 1.86 -8.72 0.02
CA GLN A 44 0.83 -9.74 -0.23
C GLN A 44 0.93 -10.32 -1.65
N LEU A 45 1.12 -9.47 -2.67
CA LEU A 45 1.28 -9.91 -4.06
C LEU A 45 2.52 -10.80 -4.24
N GLN A 46 3.62 -10.48 -3.55
CA GLN A 46 4.82 -11.29 -3.60
C GLN A 46 4.55 -12.71 -3.05
N GLY A 47 3.83 -12.83 -1.93
CA GLY A 47 3.42 -14.13 -1.38
C GLY A 47 2.57 -14.94 -2.37
N VAL A 48 1.64 -14.31 -3.06
CA VAL A 48 0.84 -14.95 -4.12
C VAL A 48 1.72 -15.45 -5.27
N VAL A 49 2.69 -14.66 -5.72
CA VAL A 49 3.63 -15.05 -6.79
C VAL A 49 4.44 -16.28 -6.38
N GLU A 50 4.98 -16.30 -5.16
CA GLU A 50 5.77 -17.42 -4.63
C GLU A 50 4.93 -18.70 -4.55
N ASN A 51 3.68 -18.61 -4.09
CA ASN A 51 2.76 -19.76 -4.03
C ASN A 51 2.37 -20.27 -5.41
N ILE A 52 2.13 -19.38 -6.39
CA ILE A 52 1.86 -19.78 -7.79
C ILE A 52 3.07 -20.53 -8.37
N GLN A 53 4.30 -20.05 -8.12
CA GLN A 53 5.51 -20.75 -8.56
C GLN A 53 5.64 -22.12 -7.91
N LYS A 54 5.34 -22.23 -6.61
CA LYS A 54 5.34 -23.48 -5.86
C LYS A 54 4.33 -24.47 -6.45
N LEU A 55 3.10 -24.03 -6.72
CA LEU A 55 2.05 -24.82 -7.36
C LEU A 55 2.46 -25.28 -8.76
N ARG A 56 3.04 -24.38 -9.59
CA ARG A 56 3.54 -24.74 -10.92
C ARG A 56 4.55 -25.89 -10.87
N ARG A 57 5.54 -25.78 -9.97
CA ARG A 57 6.54 -26.85 -9.76
C ARG A 57 5.91 -28.17 -9.29
N GLN A 58 4.81 -28.14 -8.53
CA GLN A 58 4.10 -29.37 -8.14
C GLN A 58 3.35 -29.99 -9.31
N LEU A 59 2.73 -29.18 -10.16
CA LEU A 59 2.02 -29.66 -11.35
C LEU A 59 2.98 -30.28 -12.39
N GLU A 60 4.21 -29.78 -12.48
CA GLU A 60 5.30 -30.34 -13.30
C GLU A 60 5.76 -31.73 -12.82
N LYS A 61 5.50 -32.12 -11.56
CA LYS A 61 5.89 -33.44 -11.03
C LYS A 61 5.01 -34.58 -11.59
N PRO A 62 5.57 -35.80 -11.70
CA PRO A 62 4.79 -37.00 -11.95
C PRO A 62 3.65 -37.17 -10.95
N LYS A 63 2.50 -37.72 -11.38
CA LYS A 63 1.31 -37.88 -10.52
C LYS A 63 1.61 -38.60 -9.19
N SER A 64 2.51 -39.58 -9.20
CA SER A 64 2.93 -40.33 -8.00
C SER A 64 3.74 -39.52 -6.98
N LYS A 65 4.30 -38.37 -7.38
CA LYS A 65 5.13 -37.48 -6.55
C LYS A 65 4.51 -36.09 -6.36
N ARG A 66 3.38 -35.84 -7.01
CA ARG A 66 2.63 -34.59 -6.89
C ARG A 66 1.98 -34.54 -5.51
N TRP A 67 1.86 -33.33 -4.98
CA TRP A 67 1.00 -33.09 -3.83
C TRP A 67 -0.42 -33.60 -4.05
N ASN A 68 -1.03 -34.07 -2.96
CA ASN A 68 -2.43 -34.45 -2.99
C ASN A 68 -3.30 -33.20 -3.23
N ILE A 69 -4.54 -33.43 -3.65
CA ILE A 69 -5.47 -32.37 -4.02
C ILE A 69 -5.78 -31.41 -2.85
N TYR A 70 -5.76 -31.90 -1.61
CA TYR A 70 -5.98 -31.06 -0.42
C TYR A 70 -4.83 -30.08 -0.20
N SER A 71 -3.58 -30.52 -0.34
CA SER A 71 -2.42 -29.64 -0.24
C SER A 71 -2.41 -28.57 -1.33
N ILE A 72 -2.80 -28.92 -2.56
CA ILE A 72 -2.97 -27.94 -3.65
C ILE A 72 -4.12 -26.97 -3.32
N GLY A 73 -5.25 -27.48 -2.84
CA GLY A 73 -6.42 -26.68 -2.45
C GLY A 73 -6.09 -25.65 -1.36
N ASN A 74 -5.33 -26.05 -0.33
CA ASN A 74 -4.93 -25.15 0.76
C ASN A 74 -4.09 -23.97 0.26
N GLU A 75 -3.14 -24.20 -0.65
CA GLU A 75 -2.34 -23.12 -1.24
C GLU A 75 -3.18 -22.18 -2.11
N LEU A 76 -4.16 -22.73 -2.86
CA LEU A 76 -5.09 -21.93 -3.65
C LEU A 76 -6.00 -21.06 -2.78
N ILE A 77 -6.53 -21.62 -1.68
CA ILE A 77 -7.32 -20.87 -0.69
C ILE A 77 -6.47 -19.77 -0.07
N HIS A 78 -5.22 -20.07 0.31
CA HIS A 78 -4.32 -19.08 0.87
C HIS A 78 -4.11 -17.91 -0.12
N ASN A 79 -3.84 -18.20 -1.40
CA ASN A 79 -3.75 -17.17 -2.44
C ASN A 79 -5.02 -16.34 -2.57
N GLN A 80 -6.19 -16.98 -2.53
CA GLN A 80 -7.47 -16.29 -2.62
C GLN A 80 -7.68 -15.34 -1.43
N VAL A 81 -7.30 -15.74 -0.21
CA VAL A 81 -7.36 -14.87 0.98
C VAL A 81 -6.45 -13.65 0.80
N LEU A 82 -5.18 -13.84 0.40
CA LEU A 82 -4.24 -12.73 0.20
C LEU A 82 -4.74 -11.74 -0.88
N LEU A 83 -5.27 -12.26 -1.99
CA LEU A 83 -5.85 -11.43 -3.05
C LEU A 83 -7.09 -10.67 -2.58
N ASN A 84 -7.97 -11.30 -1.79
CA ASN A 84 -9.13 -10.63 -1.22
C ASN A 84 -8.74 -9.52 -0.24
N GLU A 85 -7.67 -9.70 0.54
CA GLU A 85 -7.13 -8.65 1.41
C GLU A 85 -6.62 -7.46 0.62
N ILE A 86 -5.91 -7.70 -0.48
CA ILE A 86 -5.47 -6.65 -1.41
C ILE A 86 -6.67 -5.90 -1.98
N VAL A 87 -7.68 -6.60 -2.49
CA VAL A 87 -8.89 -5.98 -3.04
C VAL A 87 -9.58 -5.09 -2.00
N LYS A 88 -9.78 -5.60 -0.77
CA LYS A 88 -10.35 -4.79 0.33
C LYS A 88 -9.51 -3.54 0.63
N HIS A 89 -8.18 -3.65 0.56
CA HIS A 89 -7.29 -2.52 0.81
C HIS A 89 -7.36 -1.47 -0.31
N LEU A 90 -7.57 -1.91 -1.56
CA LEU A 90 -7.73 -1.02 -2.72
C LEU A 90 -9.14 -0.40 -2.83
N GLU A 91 -10.17 -1.11 -2.35
CA GLU A 91 -11.56 -0.67 -2.33
C GLU A 91 -11.89 0.29 -1.19
N LYS A 92 -11.12 0.26 -0.09
CA LYS A 92 -11.14 1.30 0.95
C LYS A 92 -10.57 2.62 0.38
N LYS A 93 -11.35 3.24 -0.50
CA LYS A 93 -11.22 4.63 -0.93
C LYS A 93 -12.11 5.53 -0.07
#